data_AF-A0A4R5F537-F1
#
_entry.id   AF-A0A4R5F537-F1
#
_cell.length_a   1.000
_cell.length_b   1.000
_cell.length_c   1.000
_cell.angle_alpha   90.00
_cell.angle_beta   90.00
_cell.angle_gamma   90.00
#
_symmetry.space_group_name_H-M   'P 1'
#
loop_
_entity.id
_entity.type
_entity.pdbx_description
1 polymer ?
#
loop_
_entity_poly.entity_id
_entity_poly.type
_entity_poly.pdbx_seq_one_letter_code
_entity_poly.pdbx_strand_id
1 'polypeptide(L)'
;MLAMITPRIVLNGRPMPGQWGRNVIPLPPGQHHVHVHLPYLLPAQIGPADLTVWLQPGMAYEVEYRAPVWAYSRGALGPAPQPWNGQGCMIALLVVGGGGVLLLLLLVLITALSMG
;
A
#
# COMPACT_ATOMS: atom_id res chain seq x y z
N MET A 1 -10.48 3.50 -2.30
CA MET A 1 -9.89 4.85 -2.09
C MET A 1 -8.46 4.92 -2.61
N LEU A 2 -7.51 4.11 -2.13
CA LEU A 2 -6.11 4.13 -2.64
C LEU A 2 -5.98 3.77 -4.14
N ALA A 3 -6.83 2.87 -4.64
CA ALA A 3 -6.87 2.51 -6.07
C ALA A 3 -7.28 3.68 -7.00
N MET A 4 -7.77 4.80 -6.47
CA MET A 4 -8.05 6.01 -7.26
C MET A 4 -6.82 6.92 -7.39
N ILE A 5 -5.81 6.71 -6.54
CA ILE A 5 -4.55 7.43 -6.59
C ILE A 5 -3.64 6.68 -7.56
N THR A 6 -3.19 7.35 -8.60
CA THR A 6 -2.26 6.77 -9.56
C THR A 6 -0.90 6.53 -8.90
N PRO A 7 -0.33 5.31 -8.98
CA PRO A 7 0.99 5.04 -8.41
C PRO A 7 2.08 5.79 -9.17
N ARG A 8 3.03 6.35 -8.42
CA ARG A 8 4.29 6.85 -8.98
C ARG A 8 5.30 5.73 -9.01
N ILE A 9 5.87 5.49 -10.19
CA ILE A 9 7.03 4.63 -10.39
C ILE A 9 8.24 5.54 -10.51
N VAL A 10 9.29 5.27 -9.75
CA VAL A 10 10.57 5.96 -9.80
C VAL A 10 11.63 4.94 -10.17
N LEU A 11 12.28 5.14 -11.30
CA LEU A 11 13.27 4.22 -11.82
C LEU A 11 14.63 4.91 -11.86
N ASN A 12 15.61 4.36 -11.14
CA ASN A 12 16.94 4.95 -10.96
C ASN A 12 16.88 6.43 -10.53
N GLY A 13 15.95 6.77 -9.63
CA GLY A 13 15.73 8.14 -9.15
C GLY A 13 14.94 9.04 -10.11
N ARG A 14 14.52 8.55 -11.29
CA ARG A 14 13.74 9.33 -12.27
C ARG A 14 12.27 8.92 -12.24
N PRO A 15 11.32 9.88 -12.12
CA PRO A 15 9.90 9.54 -12.16
C PRO A 15 9.50 9.05 -13.55
N MET A 16 8.73 7.97 -13.58
CA MET A 16 8.14 7.38 -14.77
C MET A 16 6.62 7.47 -14.66
N PRO A 17 5.90 7.61 -15.80
CA PRO A 17 4.46 7.47 -15.80
C PRO A 17 4.10 6.06 -15.35
N GLY A 18 3.26 5.96 -14.32
CA GLY A 18 2.71 4.71 -13.83
C GLY A 18 1.18 4.76 -13.87
N GLN A 19 0.56 3.61 -14.07
CA GLN A 19 -0.87 3.43 -13.95
C GLN A 19 -1.18 2.14 -13.18
N TRP A 20 -2.40 2.00 -12.69
CA TRP A 20 -2.84 0.70 -12.18
C TRP A 20 -2.94 -0.32 -13.30
N GLY A 21 -2.61 -1.58 -12.99
CA GLY A 21 -2.53 -2.65 -13.97
C GLY A 21 -1.13 -2.75 -14.59
N ARG A 22 -1.07 -3.20 -15.85
CA ARG A 22 0.19 -3.52 -16.50
C ARG A 22 0.90 -2.26 -16.99
N ASN A 23 2.17 -2.12 -16.63
CA ASN A 23 3.08 -1.09 -17.13
C ASN A 23 4.25 -1.78 -17.81
N VAL A 24 4.56 -1.39 -19.05
CA VAL A 24 5.72 -1.92 -19.79
C VAL A 24 6.70 -0.77 -19.95
N ILE A 25 7.87 -0.89 -19.30
CA ILE A 25 8.91 0.14 -19.32
C ILE A 25 10.12 -0.45 -20.05
N PRO A 26 10.48 0.05 -21.24
CA PRO A 26 11.67 -0.40 -21.94
C PRO A 26 12.92 0.11 -21.22
N LEU A 27 13.85 -0.79 -20.93
CA LEU A 27 15.07 -0.49 -20.17
C LEU A 27 16.28 -1.15 -20.85
N PRO A 28 17.47 -0.51 -20.81
CA PRO A 28 18.69 -1.15 -21.27
C PRO A 28 19.09 -2.33 -20.36
N PRO A 29 19.97 -3.23 -20.81
CA PRO A 29 20.51 -4.26 -19.93
C PRO A 29 21.31 -3.64 -18.78
N GLY A 30 21.22 -4.23 -17.59
CA GLY A 30 21.94 -3.77 -16.40
C GLY A 30 21.12 -3.81 -15.12
N GLN A 31 21.65 -3.16 -14.09
CA GLN A 31 21.00 -3.04 -12.79
C GLN A 31 20.07 -1.82 -12.78
N HIS A 32 18.83 -2.02 -12.33
CA HIS A 32 17.87 -0.94 -12.16
C HIS A 32 17.22 -0.99 -10.79
N HIS A 33 17.11 0.18 -10.18
CA HIS A 33 16.40 0.36 -8.93
C HIS A 33 14.99 0.90 -9.22
N VAL A 34 13.99 0.12 -8.82
CA VAL A 34 12.58 0.43 -8.99
C VAL A 34 12.02 0.77 -7.61
N HIS A 35 11.46 1.96 -7.50
CA HIS A 35 10.75 2.42 -6.33
C HIS A 35 9.32 2.75 -6.72
N VAL A 36 8.33 2.29 -5.94
CA VAL A 36 6.92 2.57 -6.19
C VAL A 36 6.28 3.09 -4.91
N HIS A 37 5.50 4.16 -5.04
CA HIS A 37 4.67 4.69 -3.96
C HIS A 37 3.39 5.33 -4.50
N LEU A 38 2.41 5.52 -3.62
CA LEU A 38 1.23 6.33 -3.90
C LEU A 38 1.45 7.76 -3.36
N PRO A 39 1.41 8.79 -4.21
CA PRO A 39 1.52 10.17 -3.75
C PRO A 39 0.27 10.56 -2.97
N TYR A 40 0.45 11.09 -1.76
CA TYR A 40 -0.65 11.56 -0.93
C TYR A 40 -0.23 12.78 -0.10
N LEU A 41 -1.15 13.44 0.59
CA LEU A 41 -0.81 14.65 1.36
C LEU A 41 -0.07 14.29 2.66
N LEU A 42 -0.67 13.39 3.45
CA LEU A 42 -0.17 12.96 4.75
C LEU A 42 -0.55 11.48 4.96
N PRO A 43 0.39 10.52 4.87
CA PRO A 43 1.81 10.71 4.58
C PRO A 43 2.07 11.06 3.10
N ALA A 44 3.20 11.73 2.81
CA ALA A 44 3.56 12.16 1.45
C ALA A 44 3.67 10.98 0.45
N GLN A 45 4.08 9.81 0.97
CA GLN A 45 4.27 8.59 0.23
C GLN A 45 3.58 7.45 0.98
N ILE A 46 2.50 6.93 0.41
CA ILE A 46 1.81 5.74 0.92
C ILE A 46 2.41 4.52 0.25
N GLY A 47 2.69 3.48 1.04
CA GLY A 47 3.15 2.20 0.54
C GLY A 47 4.49 2.20 -0.18
N PRO A 48 5.52 2.94 0.26
CA PRO A 48 6.82 2.91 -0.41
C PRO A 48 7.39 1.49 -0.46
N ALA A 49 7.79 1.06 -1.65
CA ALA A 49 8.38 -0.24 -1.89
C ALA A 49 9.55 -0.12 -2.89
N ASP A 50 10.64 -0.80 -2.57
CA ASP A 50 11.92 -0.72 -3.29
C ASP A 50 12.31 -2.11 -3.78
N LEU A 51 12.77 -2.20 -5.02
CA LEU A 51 13.25 -3.44 -5.63
C LEU A 51 14.39 -3.13 -6.60
N THR A 52 15.47 -3.90 -6.49
CA THR A 52 16.56 -3.85 -7.45
C THR A 52 16.46 -5.05 -8.39
N VAL A 53 16.41 -4.78 -9.69
CA VAL A 53 16.31 -5.80 -10.74
C VAL A 53 17.55 -5.79 -11.61
N TRP A 54 17.93 -6.96 -12.11
CA TRP A 54 19.01 -7.14 -13.10
C TRP A 54 18.42 -7.64 -14.40
N LEU A 55 18.60 -6.87 -15.47
CA LEU A 55 18.12 -7.20 -16.81
C LEU A 55 19.27 -7.67 -17.70
N GLN A 56 19.07 -8.81 -18.36
CA GLN A 56 19.93 -9.28 -19.44
C GLN A 56 19.44 -8.73 -20.79
N PRO A 57 20.28 -8.69 -21.84
CA PRO A 57 19.83 -8.32 -23.18
C PRO A 57 18.65 -9.17 -23.67
N GLY A 58 17.55 -8.50 -24.07
CA GLY A 58 16.32 -9.17 -24.54
C GLY A 58 15.43 -9.74 -23.43
N MET A 59 15.78 -9.56 -22.16
CA MET A 59 15.01 -10.06 -21.02
C MET A 59 13.85 -9.13 -20.67
N ALA A 60 12.69 -9.72 -20.36
CA ALA A 60 11.62 -9.05 -19.65
C ALA A 60 11.56 -9.58 -18.22
N TYR A 61 11.50 -8.68 -17.24
CA TYR A 61 11.35 -9.05 -15.81
C TYR A 61 10.04 -8.47 -15.28
N GLU A 62 9.12 -9.34 -14.91
CA GLU A 62 7.79 -8.97 -14.45
C GLU A 62 7.75 -8.88 -12.92
N VAL A 63 7.22 -7.76 -12.43
CA VAL A 63 7.07 -7.47 -11.00
C VAL A 63 5.66 -6.94 -10.75
N GLU A 64 5.08 -7.36 -9.63
CA GLU A 64 3.81 -6.87 -9.13
C GLU A 64 4.08 -5.90 -7.99
N TYR A 65 3.39 -4.77 -8.01
CA TYR A 65 3.29 -3.88 -6.86
C TYR A 65 1.91 -4.04 -6.22
N ARG A 66 1.87 -4.18 -4.89
CA ARG A 66 0.64 -4.08 -4.10
C ARG A 66 0.72 -2.95 -3.10
N ALA A 67 -0.26 -2.06 -3.18
CA ALA A 67 -0.47 -1.04 -2.17
C ALA A 67 -0.89 -1.67 -0.83
N PRO A 68 -0.47 -1.08 0.30
CA PRO A 68 -0.88 -1.55 1.61
C PRO A 68 -2.36 -1.28 1.86
N VAL A 69 -2.96 -2.08 2.75
CA VAL A 69 -4.31 -1.80 3.27
C VAL A 69 -4.30 -0.60 4.23
N TRP A 70 -3.15 -0.36 4.86
CA TRP A 70 -2.94 0.72 5.82
C TRP A 70 -1.99 1.78 5.28
N ALA A 71 -2.41 3.05 5.28
CA ALA A 71 -1.68 4.15 4.61
C ALA A 71 -0.23 4.35 5.12
N TYR A 72 0.04 4.02 6.39
CA TYR A 72 1.37 4.14 6.99
C TYR A 72 2.21 2.85 6.90
N SER A 73 1.69 1.80 6.25
CA SER A 73 2.44 0.57 6.01
C SER A 73 3.22 0.65 4.70
N ARG A 74 4.21 -0.24 4.53
CA ARG A 74 4.98 -0.36 3.28
C ARG A 74 4.18 -1.14 2.25
N GLY A 75 4.36 -0.80 0.98
CA GLY A 75 3.85 -1.61 -0.12
C GLY A 75 4.65 -2.91 -0.24
N ALA A 76 4.17 -3.81 -1.09
CA ALA A 76 4.90 -5.01 -1.49
C ALA A 76 5.27 -4.89 -2.97
N LEU A 77 6.53 -5.15 -3.31
CA LEU A 77 7.06 -5.07 -4.67
C LEU A 77 7.98 -6.25 -4.91
N GLY A 78 7.69 -7.04 -5.94
CA GLY A 78 8.45 -8.25 -6.27
C GLY A 78 7.76 -9.13 -7.29
N PRO A 79 8.26 -10.35 -7.54
CA PRO A 79 7.61 -11.32 -8.41
C PRO A 79 6.19 -11.61 -7.94
N ALA A 80 5.24 -11.73 -8.87
CA ALA A 80 3.87 -12.09 -8.52
C ALA A 80 3.80 -13.53 -7.94
N PRO A 81 2.90 -13.81 -6.97
CA PRO A 81 1.96 -12.88 -6.34
C PRO A 81 2.57 -12.14 -5.14
N GLN A 82 2.29 -10.84 -4.99
CA GLN A 82 2.67 -10.08 -3.79
C GLN A 82 1.60 -10.10 -2.68
N PRO A 83 1.96 -10.04 -1.39
CA PRO A 83 0.99 -9.97 -0.29
C PRO A 83 0.40 -8.56 -0.10
N TRP A 84 -0.72 -8.46 0.60
CA TRP A 84 -1.29 -7.18 1.04
C TRP A 84 -0.80 -6.85 2.46
N ASN A 85 0.13 -5.90 2.55
CA ASN A 85 0.68 -5.48 3.84
C ASN A 85 -0.32 -4.63 4.64
N GLY A 86 -0.12 -4.60 5.97
CA GLY A 86 -0.90 -3.75 6.88
C GLY A 86 -2.27 -4.31 7.31
N GLN A 87 -2.63 -5.53 6.89
CA GLN A 87 -3.89 -6.17 7.26
C GLN A 87 -4.04 -6.34 8.79
N GLY A 88 -3.00 -6.79 9.48
CA GLY A 88 -3.04 -6.96 10.94
C GLY A 88 -3.29 -5.66 11.69
N CYS A 89 -2.66 -4.55 11.27
CA CYS A 89 -2.89 -3.23 11.86
C CYS A 89 -4.32 -2.73 11.61
N MET A 90 -4.84 -2.95 10.39
CA MET A 90 -6.23 -2.62 10.06
C MET A 90 -7.22 -3.40 10.94
N ILE A 91 -7.02 -4.71 11.10
CA ILE A 91 -7.88 -5.55 11.95
C ILE A 91 -7.81 -5.07 13.41
N ALA A 92 -6.62 -4.81 13.94
CA ALA A 92 -6.45 -4.31 15.30
C ALA A 92 -7.20 -2.98 15.52
N LEU A 93 -7.09 -2.03 14.59
CA LEU A 93 -7.80 -0.75 14.65
C LEU A 93 -9.32 -0.93 14.63
N LEU A 94 -9.83 -1.82 13.77
CA LEU A 94 -11.26 -2.11 13.70
C LEU A 94 -11.78 -2.75 14.98
N VAL A 95 -11.04 -3.70 15.55
CA VAL A 95 -11.43 -4.40 16.79
C VAL A 95 -11.38 -3.45 17.99
N VAL A 96 -10.30 -2.67 18.15
CA VAL A 96 -10.15 -1.74 19.26
C VAL A 96 -11.15 -0.59 19.16
N GLY A 97 -11.25 0.05 17.99
CA GLY A 97 -12.17 1.16 17.77
C GLY A 97 -13.64 0.71 17.83
N GLY A 98 -13.98 -0.35 17.10
CA GLY A 98 -15.35 -0.89 17.08
C GLY A 98 -15.77 -1.44 18.45
N GLY A 99 -14.89 -2.18 19.13
CA GLY A 99 -15.13 -2.68 20.48
C GLY A 99 -15.28 -1.56 21.50
N GLY A 100 -14.46 -0.50 21.41
CA GLY A 100 -14.58 0.68 22.27
C GLY A 100 -15.89 1.44 22.07
N VAL A 101 -16.32 1.63 20.81
CA VAL A 101 -17.62 2.25 20.49
C VAL A 101 -18.78 1.40 21.02
N LEU A 102 -18.74 0.07 20.81
CA LEU A 102 -19.75 -0.85 21.32
C LEU A 102 -19.84 -0.76 22.85
N LEU A 103 -18.71 -0.79 23.55
CA LEU A 103 -18.65 -0.67 25.00
C LEU A 103 -19.25 0.65 25.48
N LEU A 104 -18.93 1.77 24.82
CA LEU A 104 -19.48 3.08 25.15
C LEU A 104 -20.99 3.12 24.96
N LEU A 105 -21.51 2.54 23.87
CA LEU A 105 -22.95 2.44 23.62
C LEU A 105 -23.66 1.60 24.70
N LEU A 106 -23.05 0.49 25.12
CA LEU A 106 -23.58 -0.33 26.21
C LEU A 106 -23.62 0.43 27.53
N LEU A 107 -22.57 1.20 27.86
CA LEU A 107 -22.54 2.03 29.06
C LEU A 107 -23.62 3.13 29.03
N VAL A 108 -23.81 3.78 27.89
CA VAL A 108 -24.90 4.77 27.70
C VAL A 108 -26.27 4.11 27.87
N LEU A 109 -26.47 2.92 27.32
CA LEU A 109 -27.73 2.18 27.48
C LEU A 109 -27.99 1.79 28.93
N ILE A 110 -26.98 1.24 29.62
CA ILE A 110 -27.08 0.85 31.04
C ILE A 110 -27.41 2.06 31.90
N THR A 111 -26.73 3.18 31.70
CA THR A 111 -26.99 4.41 32.45
C THR A 111 -28.40 4.95 32.16
N ALA A 112 -28.85 4.94 30.92
CA ALA A 112 -30.22 5.33 30.57
C ALA A 112 -31.29 4.45 31.23
N LEU A 113 -31.10 3.12 31.23
CA LEU A 113 -32.00 2.17 31.90
C LEU A 113 -31.99 2.31 33.43
N SER A 114 -30.88 2.77 34.01
CA SER A 114 -30.78 3.00 35.46
C SER A 114 -31.45 4.29 35.93
N MET A 115 -31.77 5.22 35.03
CA MET A 115 -32.38 6.52 35.33
C MET A 115 -33.90 6.58 35.07
N GLY A 116 -34.49 5.52 34.51
CA GLY A 116 -35.94 5.39 34.27
C GLY A 116 -36.59 4.40 35.22
#